data_AF-A0A1L8CRS3-F1
#
_entry.id   AF-A0A1L8CRS3-F1
#
_cell.length_a   1.000
_cell.length_b   1.000
_cell.length_c   1.000
_cell.angle_alpha   90.00
_cell.angle_beta   90.00
_cell.angle_gamma   90.00
#
_symmetry.space_group_name_H-M   'P 1'
#
loop_
_entity.id
_entity.type
_entity.pdbx_description
1 polymer ?
#
loop_
_entity_poly.entity_id
_entity_poly.type
_entity_poly.pdbx_seq_one_letter_code
_entity_poly.pdbx_strand_id
1 'polypeptide(L)'
;MLQIENIAFWSDIISLPKETLRDICIKLELSDKGTVDELCERIWERIRGNKELQLYALENARHQLLGGKRSITWFTLDTDLHGFKNIIISSLSFNPFEEIKIPETNAITTEPVIIAGAEGDSPGEYYLRFMYRVGNVRFVYGTEVSYRPQAEITTAYINESKKIIEVRSEPKKAEKIAQSLARIAHQQINLSQIKFVDQFRYNAEAIADALCGQLFDAKARPETFENISEDQAKIVVEILNELDKYLANEDFDALKTFLESTREKFGEECLATPFTALILNGLNRIGMGVNGRDLRGLPLYDYIRPFIQPQGGYIQFPYSENNVMKLYTIRVGLTTNSIQFITPATEGVLRYIRDRLQI
;
A
#
# COMPACT_ATOMS: atom_id res chain seq x y z
N MET A 1 -14.87 -4.74 -27.72
CA MET A 1 -14.71 -4.43 -26.29
C MET A 1 -13.23 -4.34 -25.97
N LEU A 2 -12.83 -3.47 -25.05
CA LEU A 2 -11.44 -3.29 -24.62
C LEU A 2 -11.02 -4.40 -23.66
N GLN A 3 -9.76 -4.82 -23.77
CA GLN A 3 -9.11 -5.73 -22.81
C GLN A 3 -8.09 -4.96 -21.96
N ILE A 4 -7.51 -5.64 -20.96
CA ILE A 4 -6.59 -5.06 -19.97
C ILE A 4 -5.41 -4.35 -20.66
N GLU A 5 -4.88 -4.95 -21.72
CA GLU A 5 -3.77 -4.45 -22.53
C GLU A 5 -4.13 -3.14 -23.24
N ASN A 6 -5.40 -2.96 -23.63
CA ASN A 6 -5.84 -1.74 -24.29
C ASN A 6 -5.96 -0.56 -23.34
N ILE A 7 -6.23 -0.82 -22.06
CA ILE A 7 -6.37 0.21 -21.03
C ILE A 7 -5.07 0.43 -20.24
N ALA A 8 -3.97 -0.18 -20.68
CA ALA A 8 -2.65 0.09 -20.16
C ALA A 8 -2.08 1.39 -20.74
N PHE A 9 -1.46 2.18 -19.86
CA PHE A 9 -0.82 3.43 -20.22
C PHE A 9 0.70 3.30 -20.08
N TRP A 10 1.42 4.30 -20.59
CA TRP A 10 2.88 4.38 -20.43
C TRP A 10 3.33 4.14 -18.98
N SER A 11 2.60 4.67 -17.99
CA SER A 11 2.90 4.51 -16.56
C SER A 11 2.76 3.08 -16.04
N ASP A 12 2.01 2.23 -16.74
CA ASP A 12 1.89 0.80 -16.43
C ASP A 12 3.04 0.03 -17.09
N ILE A 13 3.37 0.35 -18.35
CA ILE A 13 4.46 -0.30 -19.11
C ILE A 13 5.82 -0.05 -18.49
N ILE A 14 6.12 1.20 -18.11
CA ILE A 14 7.43 1.54 -17.49
C ILE A 14 7.68 0.79 -16.18
N SER A 15 6.61 0.30 -15.52
CA SER A 15 6.72 -0.46 -14.28
C SER A 15 7.07 -1.94 -14.48
N LEU A 16 7.05 -2.43 -15.73
CA LEU A 16 7.40 -3.80 -16.06
C LEU A 16 8.90 -4.07 -15.84
N PRO A 17 9.28 -5.32 -15.51
CA PRO A 17 10.68 -5.73 -15.46
C PRO A 17 11.39 -5.49 -16.80
N LYS A 18 12.68 -5.13 -16.74
CA LYS A 18 13.49 -4.87 -17.93
C LYS A 18 13.47 -6.03 -18.93
N GLU A 19 13.59 -7.26 -18.47
CA GLU A 19 13.55 -8.44 -19.35
C GLU A 19 12.18 -8.56 -20.06
N THR A 20 11.08 -8.31 -19.36
CA THR A 20 9.74 -8.25 -19.98
C THR A 20 9.68 -7.19 -21.09
N LEU A 21 10.25 -6.01 -20.86
CA LEU A 21 10.32 -4.96 -21.89
C LEU A 21 11.17 -5.38 -23.10
N ARG A 22 12.30 -6.09 -22.86
CA ARG A 22 13.14 -6.63 -23.95
C ARG A 22 12.38 -7.65 -24.78
N ASP A 23 11.65 -8.56 -24.14
CA ASP A 23 10.82 -9.56 -24.83
C ASP A 23 9.75 -8.90 -25.70
N ILE A 24 9.09 -7.84 -25.20
CA ILE A 24 8.11 -7.07 -25.96
C ILE A 24 8.77 -6.36 -27.15
N CYS A 25 9.95 -5.76 -26.98
CA CYS A 25 10.71 -5.16 -28.09
C CYS A 25 11.01 -6.20 -29.18
N ILE A 26 11.50 -7.39 -28.80
CA ILE A 26 11.79 -8.47 -29.75
C ILE A 26 10.51 -8.89 -30.49
N LYS A 27 9.40 -9.07 -29.76
CA LYS A 27 8.08 -9.42 -30.32
C LYS A 27 7.58 -8.38 -31.34
N LEU A 28 7.97 -7.12 -31.18
CA LEU A 28 7.62 -5.99 -32.04
C LEU A 28 8.67 -5.66 -33.13
N GLU A 29 9.72 -6.48 -33.25
CA GLU A 29 10.85 -6.23 -34.16
C GLU A 29 11.56 -4.88 -33.90
N LEU A 30 11.61 -4.48 -32.63
CA LEU A 30 12.31 -3.29 -32.15
C LEU A 30 13.65 -3.68 -31.52
N SER A 31 14.58 -2.71 -31.42
CA SER A 31 15.83 -2.92 -30.68
C SER A 31 15.54 -3.20 -29.19
N ASP A 32 16.20 -4.20 -28.62
CA ASP A 32 16.08 -4.65 -27.22
C ASP A 32 17.18 -4.08 -26.31
N LYS A 33 18.06 -3.23 -26.86
CA LYS A 33 19.16 -2.59 -26.12
C LYS A 33 18.71 -1.26 -25.53
N GLY A 34 19.17 -0.93 -24.33
CA GLY A 34 18.94 0.38 -23.72
C GLY A 34 18.57 0.34 -22.23
N THR A 35 18.17 1.50 -21.72
CA THR A 35 17.57 1.68 -20.39
C THR A 35 16.10 1.26 -20.39
N VAL A 36 15.49 1.17 -19.21
CA VAL A 36 14.05 0.87 -19.05
C VAL A 36 13.20 1.93 -19.76
N ASP A 37 13.54 3.21 -19.58
CA ASP A 37 12.86 4.34 -20.22
C ASP A 37 12.91 4.26 -21.74
N GLU A 38 14.09 4.01 -22.32
CA GLU A 38 14.28 3.89 -23.77
C GLU A 38 13.51 2.70 -24.38
N LEU A 39 13.45 1.57 -23.68
CA LEU A 39 12.64 0.42 -24.11
C LEU A 39 11.15 0.76 -24.04
N CYS A 40 10.69 1.32 -22.92
CA CYS A 40 9.30 1.70 -22.72
C CYS A 40 8.83 2.75 -23.74
N GLU A 41 9.63 3.76 -24.02
CA GLU A 41 9.33 4.79 -25.02
C GLU A 41 9.12 4.17 -26.40
N ARG A 42 10.05 3.33 -26.87
CA ARG A 42 9.91 2.65 -28.17
C ARG A 42 8.67 1.77 -28.26
N ILE A 43 8.40 0.99 -27.21
CA ILE A 43 7.20 0.15 -27.15
C ILE A 43 5.96 1.03 -27.23
N TRP A 44 5.87 2.08 -26.40
CA TRP A 44 4.71 2.95 -26.35
C TRP A 44 4.48 3.68 -27.67
N GLU A 45 5.51 4.27 -28.27
CA GLU A 45 5.42 4.95 -29.57
C GLU A 45 4.93 4.00 -30.68
N ARG A 46 5.30 2.72 -30.61
CA ARG A 46 4.89 1.71 -31.59
C ARG A 46 3.43 1.28 -31.42
N ILE A 47 2.95 1.12 -30.19
CA ILE A 47 1.62 0.53 -29.90
C ILE A 47 0.52 1.58 -29.64
N ARG A 48 0.87 2.83 -29.28
CA ARG A 48 -0.12 3.86 -28.93
C ARG A 48 -1.09 4.09 -30.09
N GLY A 49 -2.39 4.08 -29.79
CA GLY A 49 -3.45 4.27 -30.78
C GLY A 49 -3.77 3.05 -31.66
N ASN A 50 -3.06 1.93 -31.51
CA ASN A 50 -3.35 0.68 -32.23
C ASN A 50 -3.78 -0.42 -31.25
N LYS A 51 -5.10 -0.64 -31.14
CA LYS A 51 -5.70 -1.59 -30.19
C LYS A 51 -5.23 -3.02 -30.42
N GLU A 52 -5.16 -3.48 -31.67
CA GLU A 52 -4.75 -4.85 -32.00
C GLU A 52 -3.28 -5.08 -31.66
N LEU A 53 -2.43 -4.09 -31.96
CA LEU A 53 -1.00 -4.18 -31.67
C LEU A 53 -0.72 -4.11 -30.17
N GLN A 54 -1.53 -3.39 -29.38
CA GLN A 54 -1.46 -3.41 -27.92
C GLN A 54 -1.76 -4.81 -27.36
N LEU A 55 -2.84 -5.45 -27.83
CA LEU A 55 -3.20 -6.81 -27.43
C LEU A 55 -2.05 -7.77 -27.73
N TYR A 56 -1.57 -7.75 -28.96
CA TYR A 56 -0.45 -8.59 -29.39
C TYR A 56 0.82 -8.33 -28.57
N ALA A 57 1.24 -7.08 -28.40
CA ALA A 57 2.50 -6.76 -27.74
C ALA A 57 2.49 -7.10 -26.24
N LEU A 58 1.38 -6.82 -25.56
CA LEU A 58 1.33 -6.85 -24.09
C LEU A 58 0.73 -8.14 -23.51
N GLU A 59 0.26 -9.06 -24.34
CA GLU A 59 -0.34 -10.36 -23.96
C GLU A 59 0.43 -11.08 -22.83
N ASN A 60 1.75 -11.27 -22.99
CA ASN A 60 2.58 -11.99 -22.02
C ASN A 60 2.76 -11.22 -20.70
N ALA A 61 2.57 -9.90 -20.73
CA ALA A 61 2.70 -9.03 -19.57
C ALA A 61 1.35 -8.66 -18.95
N ARG A 62 0.22 -9.15 -19.49
CA ARG A 62 -1.16 -8.80 -19.09
C ARG A 62 -1.36 -8.76 -17.58
N HIS A 63 -0.91 -9.81 -16.88
CA HIS A 63 -1.09 -9.94 -15.43
C HIS A 63 -0.22 -8.98 -14.59
N GLN A 64 0.77 -8.32 -15.18
CA GLN A 64 1.66 -7.36 -14.50
C GLN A 64 1.19 -5.90 -14.67
N LEU A 65 0.46 -5.58 -15.74
CA LEU A 65 0.16 -4.20 -16.15
C LEU A 65 -0.54 -3.38 -15.07
N LEU A 66 -1.61 -3.92 -14.47
CA LEU A 66 -2.44 -3.15 -13.54
C LEU A 66 -2.11 -3.39 -12.06
N GLY A 67 -1.14 -4.25 -11.75
CA GLY A 67 -0.77 -4.60 -10.37
C GLY A 67 0.31 -3.66 -9.82
N GLY A 68 1.55 -3.86 -10.25
CA GLY A 68 2.69 -2.99 -9.97
C GLY A 68 2.97 -2.76 -8.48
N LYS A 69 3.75 -1.72 -8.16
CA LYS A 69 4.04 -1.28 -6.77
C LYS A 69 2.96 -0.31 -6.29
N ARG A 70 1.77 -0.82 -5.97
CA ARG A 70 0.61 0.00 -5.61
C ARG A 70 0.17 -0.23 -4.18
N SER A 71 -0.45 0.80 -3.60
CA SER A 71 -1.28 0.66 -2.41
C SER A 71 -2.67 0.20 -2.79
N ILE A 72 -3.33 -0.53 -1.91
CA ILE A 72 -4.63 -1.14 -2.15
C ILE A 72 -5.54 -0.92 -0.95
N THR A 73 -6.77 -0.54 -1.25
CA THR A 73 -7.87 -0.41 -0.30
C THR A 73 -9.12 -1.05 -0.90
N TRP A 74 -9.85 -1.82 -0.11
CA TRP A 74 -11.07 -2.49 -0.56
C TRP A 74 -12.32 -1.81 0.01
N PHE A 75 -13.35 -1.78 -0.81
CA PHE A 75 -14.67 -1.23 -0.50
C PHE A 75 -15.74 -2.25 -0.90
N THR A 76 -16.87 -2.19 -0.22
CA THR A 76 -18.09 -2.94 -0.52
C THR A 76 -19.28 -1.99 -0.55
N LEU A 77 -20.39 -2.48 -1.07
CA LEU A 77 -21.69 -1.83 -0.99
C LEU A 77 -22.58 -2.54 0.02
N ASP A 78 -23.50 -1.78 0.61
CA ASP A 78 -24.58 -2.35 1.44
C ASP A 78 -25.62 -3.09 0.57
N THR A 79 -25.73 -2.73 -0.71
CA THR A 79 -26.62 -3.32 -1.72
C THR A 79 -25.89 -4.32 -2.61
N ASP A 80 -26.64 -4.98 -3.50
CA ASP A 80 -26.04 -5.83 -4.53
C ASP A 80 -25.20 -5.01 -5.54
N LEU A 81 -24.08 -5.58 -5.99
CA LEU A 81 -23.25 -4.99 -7.06
C LEU A 81 -23.73 -5.43 -8.45
N HIS A 82 -24.64 -6.39 -8.55
CA HIS A 82 -25.10 -6.89 -9.84
C HIS A 82 -25.68 -5.78 -10.74
N GLY A 83 -25.11 -5.67 -11.95
CA GLY A 83 -25.51 -4.66 -12.93
C GLY A 83 -24.88 -3.28 -12.71
N PHE A 84 -23.95 -3.14 -11.76
CA PHE A 84 -23.23 -1.88 -11.53
C PHE A 84 -22.48 -1.42 -12.77
N LYS A 85 -21.96 -2.35 -13.57
CA LYS A 85 -21.40 -2.05 -14.89
C LYS A 85 -22.36 -1.28 -15.80
N ASN A 86 -23.63 -1.68 -15.85
CA ASN A 86 -24.62 -1.02 -16.70
C ASN A 86 -24.97 0.38 -16.19
N ILE A 87 -25.01 0.57 -14.86
CA ILE A 87 -25.17 1.88 -14.24
C ILE A 87 -24.04 2.81 -14.70
N ILE A 88 -22.78 2.36 -14.61
CA ILE A 88 -21.61 3.13 -15.07
C ILE A 88 -21.75 3.52 -16.54
N ILE A 89 -22.12 2.58 -17.42
CA ILE A 89 -22.29 2.87 -18.86
C ILE A 89 -23.40 3.91 -19.07
N SER A 90 -24.54 3.78 -18.38
CA SER A 90 -25.68 4.69 -18.52
C SER A 90 -25.44 6.09 -17.95
N SER A 91 -24.58 6.20 -16.93
CA SER A 91 -24.24 7.46 -16.27
C SER A 91 -23.16 8.26 -17.02
N LEU A 92 -22.54 7.69 -18.05
CA LEU A 92 -21.49 8.31 -18.84
C LEU A 92 -21.97 8.66 -20.25
N SER A 93 -21.33 9.67 -20.85
CA SER A 93 -21.59 10.07 -22.25
C SER A 93 -20.98 9.11 -23.30
N PHE A 94 -20.31 8.05 -22.86
CA PHE A 94 -19.62 7.08 -23.69
C PHE A 94 -19.54 5.74 -22.96
N ASN A 95 -19.31 4.64 -23.69
CA ASN A 95 -19.08 3.33 -23.11
C ASN A 95 -17.58 3.14 -22.80
N PRO A 96 -17.16 3.15 -21.51
CA PRO A 96 -15.74 3.04 -21.16
C PRO A 96 -15.15 1.67 -21.52
N PHE A 97 -15.97 0.65 -21.75
CA PHE A 97 -15.53 -0.69 -22.14
C PHE A 97 -15.32 -0.85 -23.65
N GLU A 98 -15.60 0.18 -24.44
CA GLU A 98 -15.44 0.17 -25.91
C GLU A 98 -14.47 1.27 -26.37
N GLU A 99 -14.46 2.39 -25.67
CA GLU A 99 -13.71 3.59 -26.01
C GLU A 99 -12.88 4.13 -24.83
N ILE A 100 -11.73 4.72 -25.16
CA ILE A 100 -10.87 5.41 -24.19
C ILE A 100 -11.06 6.91 -24.40
N LYS A 101 -11.48 7.63 -23.35
CA LYS A 101 -11.73 9.08 -23.40
C LYS A 101 -10.87 9.79 -22.36
N ILE A 102 -9.72 10.32 -22.82
CA ILE A 102 -8.79 11.07 -21.99
C ILE A 102 -9.22 12.55 -22.01
N PRO A 103 -9.46 13.20 -20.86
CA PRO A 103 -9.74 14.63 -20.80
C PRO A 103 -8.56 15.46 -21.33
N GLU A 104 -8.85 16.60 -21.94
CA GLU A 104 -7.80 17.55 -22.31
C GLU A 104 -7.03 18.02 -21.08
N THR A 105 -5.72 18.27 -21.22
CA THR A 105 -4.82 18.63 -20.11
C THR A 105 -5.35 19.78 -19.23
N ASN A 106 -5.99 20.78 -19.84
CA ASN A 106 -6.53 21.94 -19.14
C ASN A 106 -7.88 21.67 -18.45
N ALA A 107 -8.58 20.60 -18.84
CA ALA A 107 -9.86 20.18 -18.28
C ALA A 107 -9.72 19.18 -17.12
N ILE A 108 -8.50 18.70 -16.82
CA ILE A 108 -8.27 17.76 -15.71
C ILE A 108 -8.43 18.49 -14.37
N THR A 109 -9.47 18.12 -13.63
CA THR A 109 -9.77 18.63 -12.30
C THR A 109 -9.29 17.66 -11.20
N THR A 110 -9.45 18.03 -9.94
CA THR A 110 -9.17 17.13 -8.80
C THR A 110 -10.22 16.03 -8.62
N GLU A 111 -11.32 16.08 -9.38
CA GLU A 111 -12.36 15.06 -9.35
C GLU A 111 -12.00 13.87 -10.27
N PRO A 112 -12.00 12.63 -9.75
CA PRO A 112 -11.74 11.46 -10.57
C PRO A 112 -12.82 11.21 -11.62
N VAL A 113 -12.40 11.09 -12.88
CA VAL A 113 -13.25 10.72 -14.01
C VAL A 113 -12.81 9.39 -14.61
N ILE A 114 -13.78 8.55 -15.00
CA ILE A 114 -13.49 7.29 -15.71
C ILE A 114 -13.03 7.63 -17.12
N ILE A 115 -11.88 7.09 -17.53
CA ILE A 115 -11.31 7.28 -18.86
C ILE A 115 -11.35 6.02 -19.72
N ALA A 116 -11.43 4.85 -19.09
CA ALA A 116 -11.48 3.55 -19.76
C ALA A 116 -11.92 2.46 -18.79
N GLY A 117 -12.38 1.33 -19.35
CA GLY A 117 -12.64 0.09 -18.64
C GLY A 117 -12.34 -1.13 -19.50
N ALA A 118 -12.09 -2.27 -18.87
CA ALA A 118 -11.84 -3.54 -19.53
C ALA A 118 -12.43 -4.69 -18.73
N GLU A 119 -12.79 -5.77 -19.41
CA GLU A 119 -13.24 -7.00 -18.74
C GLU A 119 -12.09 -7.67 -17.99
N GLY A 120 -12.43 -8.32 -16.88
CA GLY A 120 -11.57 -9.23 -16.14
C GLY A 120 -11.58 -10.64 -16.71
N ASP A 121 -11.10 -11.59 -15.91
CA ASP A 121 -11.00 -13.00 -16.32
C ASP A 121 -12.33 -13.75 -16.15
N SER A 122 -13.21 -13.28 -15.26
CA SER A 122 -14.47 -13.94 -14.93
C SER A 122 -15.68 -13.04 -15.19
N PRO A 123 -16.88 -13.60 -15.44
CA PRO A 123 -18.11 -12.82 -15.56
C PRO A 123 -18.34 -11.94 -14.32
N GLY A 124 -18.66 -10.66 -14.54
CA GLY A 124 -18.84 -9.69 -13.45
C GLY A 124 -17.54 -9.13 -12.88
N GLU A 125 -16.38 -9.52 -13.42
CA GLU A 125 -15.09 -8.89 -13.11
C GLU A 125 -14.72 -7.87 -14.17
N TYR A 126 -14.30 -6.69 -13.75
CA TYR A 126 -13.82 -5.67 -14.66
C TYR A 126 -12.91 -4.65 -13.98
N TYR A 127 -12.15 -3.93 -14.80
CA TYR A 127 -11.26 -2.86 -14.40
C TYR A 127 -11.77 -1.52 -14.92
N LEU A 128 -11.61 -0.48 -14.11
CA LEU A 128 -11.86 0.91 -14.48
C LEU A 128 -10.59 1.72 -14.25
N ARG A 129 -10.30 2.63 -15.18
CA ARG A 129 -9.19 3.57 -15.08
C ARG A 129 -9.75 4.96 -14.84
N PHE A 130 -9.26 5.60 -13.78
CA PHE A 130 -9.63 6.95 -13.39
C PHE A 130 -8.49 7.91 -13.63
N MET A 131 -8.76 9.11 -14.14
CA MET A 131 -7.79 10.19 -14.24
C MET A 131 -8.24 11.39 -13.42
N TYR A 132 -7.29 12.03 -12.73
CA TYR A 132 -7.52 13.26 -11.97
C TYR A 132 -6.20 13.99 -11.70
N ARG A 133 -6.32 15.28 -11.36
CA ARG A 133 -5.21 16.14 -10.98
C ARG A 133 -4.81 15.88 -9.54
N VAL A 134 -3.51 15.68 -9.33
CA VAL A 134 -2.92 15.49 -7.99
C VAL A 134 -2.09 16.69 -7.54
N GLY A 135 -1.73 17.59 -8.45
CA GLY A 135 -0.96 18.78 -8.13
C GLY A 135 -0.57 19.56 -9.37
N ASN A 136 0.51 20.32 -9.25
CA ASN A 136 1.18 21.01 -10.33
C ASN A 136 2.66 20.67 -10.31
N VAL A 137 3.22 20.35 -11.48
CA VAL A 137 4.67 20.28 -11.65
C VAL A 137 5.16 21.67 -12.06
N ARG A 138 6.19 22.15 -11.35
CA ARG A 138 6.90 23.38 -11.67
C ARG A 138 8.01 23.05 -12.67
N PHE A 139 7.97 23.67 -13.85
CA PHE A 139 9.03 23.62 -14.84
C PHE A 139 9.81 24.94 -14.78
N VAL A 140 11.12 24.84 -14.56
CA VAL A 140 12.03 26.00 -14.53
C VAL A 140 12.98 25.86 -15.70
N TYR A 141 13.01 26.87 -16.57
CA TYR A 141 13.93 26.94 -17.70
C TYR A 141 14.60 28.31 -17.73
N GLY A 142 15.88 28.37 -17.34
CA GLY A 142 16.59 29.64 -17.15
C GLY A 142 15.86 30.52 -16.13
N THR A 143 15.29 31.64 -16.61
CA THR A 143 14.53 32.62 -15.81
C THR A 143 13.02 32.40 -15.86
N GLU A 144 12.52 31.46 -16.66
CA GLU A 144 11.09 31.20 -16.81
C GLU A 144 10.60 30.10 -15.86
N VAL A 145 9.43 30.33 -15.26
CA VAL A 145 8.74 29.35 -14.43
C VAL A 145 7.35 29.12 -15.01
N SER A 146 7.06 27.88 -15.40
CA SER A 146 5.71 27.46 -15.79
C SER A 146 5.20 26.35 -14.89
N TYR A 147 3.88 26.29 -14.72
CA TYR A 147 3.22 25.24 -13.94
C TYR A 147 2.34 24.42 -14.89
N ARG A 148 2.48 23.10 -14.85
CA ARG A 148 1.57 22.20 -15.57
C ARG A 148 0.80 21.33 -14.59
N PRO A 149 -0.52 21.14 -14.77
CA PRO A 149 -1.28 20.18 -13.99
C PRO A 149 -0.63 18.80 -14.05
N GLN A 150 -0.43 18.20 -12.88
CA GLN A 150 0.01 16.82 -12.78
C GLN A 150 -1.21 15.93 -12.66
N ALA A 151 -1.41 15.06 -13.65
CA ALA A 151 -2.45 14.05 -13.63
C ALA A 151 -1.91 12.70 -13.11
N GLU A 152 -2.78 11.93 -12.47
CA GLU A 152 -2.52 10.56 -12.05
C GLU A 152 -3.61 9.65 -12.62
N ILE A 153 -3.24 8.41 -12.95
CA ILE A 153 -4.19 7.37 -13.34
C ILE A 153 -4.26 6.33 -12.23
N THR A 154 -5.46 6.04 -11.75
CA THR A 154 -5.73 5.00 -10.73
C THR A 154 -6.59 3.89 -11.32
N THR A 155 -6.33 2.65 -10.89
CA THR A 155 -7.14 1.48 -11.25
C THR A 155 -8.12 1.17 -10.13
N ALA A 156 -9.38 0.90 -10.49
CA ALA A 156 -10.31 0.16 -9.66
C ALA A 156 -10.57 -1.20 -10.31
N TYR A 157 -10.42 -2.28 -9.57
CA TYR A 157 -10.91 -3.61 -9.94
C TYR A 157 -12.25 -3.84 -9.23
N ILE A 158 -13.22 -4.38 -9.96
CA ILE A 158 -14.55 -4.65 -9.45
C ILE A 158 -14.89 -6.11 -9.72
N ASN A 159 -15.43 -6.78 -8.72
CA ASN A 159 -16.04 -8.09 -8.86
C ASN A 159 -17.46 -8.03 -8.29
N GLU A 160 -18.46 -8.03 -9.16
CA GLU A 160 -19.85 -7.89 -8.76
C GLU A 160 -20.32 -9.06 -7.87
N SER A 161 -19.96 -10.30 -8.24
CA SER A 161 -20.36 -11.50 -7.51
C SER A 161 -19.80 -11.58 -6.08
N LYS A 162 -18.56 -11.12 -5.88
CA LYS A 162 -17.92 -11.06 -4.56
C LYS A 162 -18.23 -9.76 -3.80
N LYS A 163 -18.92 -8.81 -4.42
CA LYS A 163 -19.19 -7.47 -3.86
C LYS A 163 -17.92 -6.66 -3.53
N ILE A 164 -16.85 -6.85 -4.30
CA ILE A 164 -15.55 -6.24 -4.03
C ILE A 164 -15.30 -5.09 -5.01
N ILE A 165 -14.91 -3.94 -4.46
CA ILE A 165 -14.28 -2.85 -5.19
C ILE A 165 -12.88 -2.64 -4.61
N GLU A 166 -11.86 -3.03 -5.36
CA GLU A 166 -10.46 -2.85 -5.02
C GLU A 166 -9.93 -1.58 -5.71
N VAL A 167 -9.51 -0.58 -4.94
CA VAL A 167 -8.88 0.61 -5.49
C VAL A 167 -7.37 0.57 -5.27
N ARG A 168 -6.61 0.60 -6.37
CA ARG A 168 -5.14 0.51 -6.38
C ARG A 168 -4.50 1.89 -6.23
N SER A 169 -4.72 2.52 -5.09
CA SER A 169 -4.09 3.78 -4.70
C SER A 169 -3.92 3.91 -3.20
N GLU A 170 -3.24 4.97 -2.75
CA GLU A 170 -3.13 5.30 -1.33
C GLU A 170 -4.51 5.57 -0.70
N PRO A 171 -4.74 5.27 0.58
CA PRO A 171 -6.06 5.33 1.22
C PRO A 171 -6.86 6.60 0.95
N LYS A 172 -6.24 7.79 1.09
CA LYS A 172 -6.91 9.08 0.85
C LYS A 172 -7.34 9.27 -0.61
N LYS A 173 -6.59 8.74 -1.56
CA LYS A 173 -6.93 8.78 -2.99
C LYS A 173 -7.97 7.71 -3.32
N ALA A 174 -7.83 6.52 -2.72
CA ALA A 174 -8.77 5.43 -2.87
C ALA A 174 -10.19 5.84 -2.42
N GLU A 175 -10.30 6.55 -1.30
CA GLU A 175 -11.56 7.13 -0.83
C GLU A 175 -12.18 8.10 -1.84
N LYS A 176 -11.38 8.96 -2.50
CA LYS A 176 -11.87 9.85 -3.55
C LYS A 176 -12.40 9.10 -4.77
N ILE A 177 -11.76 7.99 -5.15
CA ILE A 177 -12.25 7.12 -6.23
C ILE A 177 -13.58 6.48 -5.82
N ALA A 178 -13.66 5.93 -4.60
CA ALA A 178 -14.89 5.36 -4.07
C ALA A 178 -16.02 6.42 -4.06
N GLN A 179 -15.77 7.62 -3.56
CA GLN A 179 -16.74 8.73 -3.62
C GLN A 179 -17.16 9.11 -5.05
N SER A 180 -16.26 8.99 -6.03
CA SER A 180 -16.62 9.17 -7.45
C SER A 180 -17.55 8.05 -7.94
N LEU A 181 -17.23 6.79 -7.63
CA LEU A 181 -18.07 5.63 -7.96
C LEU A 181 -19.48 5.72 -7.33
N ALA A 182 -19.58 6.10 -6.05
CA ALA A 182 -20.88 6.30 -5.39
C ALA A 182 -21.73 7.40 -6.06
N ARG A 183 -21.10 8.48 -6.53
CA ARG A 183 -21.79 9.55 -7.27
C ARG A 183 -22.29 9.09 -8.63
N ILE A 184 -21.55 8.24 -9.34
CA ILE A 184 -21.96 7.64 -10.62
C ILE A 184 -23.22 6.78 -10.44
N ALA A 185 -23.38 6.16 -9.28
CA ALA A 185 -24.59 5.45 -8.86
C ALA A 185 -25.68 6.35 -8.25
N HIS A 186 -25.62 7.66 -8.48
CA HIS A 186 -26.58 8.65 -7.96
C HIS A 186 -26.78 8.61 -6.44
N GLN A 187 -25.74 8.24 -5.67
CA GLN A 187 -25.82 8.08 -4.21
C GLN A 187 -26.89 7.08 -3.75
N GLN A 188 -27.40 6.22 -4.63
CA GLN A 188 -28.27 5.12 -4.24
C GLN A 188 -27.53 4.07 -3.41
N ILE A 189 -26.20 4.15 -3.41
CA ILE A 189 -25.31 3.20 -2.76
C ILE A 189 -24.33 3.94 -1.84
N ASN A 190 -24.15 3.39 -0.64
CA ASN A 190 -23.07 3.78 0.25
C ASN A 190 -21.91 2.81 0.06
N LEU A 191 -20.72 3.36 -0.20
CA LEU A 191 -19.48 2.59 -0.22
C LEU A 191 -18.87 2.59 1.18
N SER A 192 -18.75 1.41 1.77
CA SER A 192 -18.07 1.20 3.04
C SER A 192 -16.73 0.52 2.80
N GLN A 193 -15.69 0.94 3.53
CA GLN A 193 -14.38 0.30 3.43
C GLN A 193 -14.44 -1.10 4.08
N ILE A 194 -13.95 -2.13 3.40
CA ILE A 194 -13.84 -3.48 3.97
C ILE A 194 -12.70 -3.46 4.98
N LYS A 195 -13.03 -3.55 6.27
CA LYS A 195 -12.07 -3.56 7.38
C LYS A 195 -11.41 -4.92 7.58
N PHE A 196 -10.60 -5.35 6.61
CA PHE A 196 -9.94 -6.64 6.66
C PHE A 196 -9.03 -6.82 7.88
N VAL A 197 -8.55 -5.75 8.51
CA VAL A 197 -7.73 -5.82 9.73
C VAL A 197 -8.50 -6.26 10.98
N ASP A 198 -9.83 -6.10 11.01
CA ASP A 198 -10.67 -6.44 12.16
C ASP A 198 -10.64 -7.94 12.45
N GLN A 199 -10.69 -8.79 11.41
CA GLN A 199 -10.64 -10.25 11.55
C GLN A 199 -9.30 -10.74 12.13
N PHE A 200 -8.24 -9.93 11.96
CA PHE A 200 -6.91 -10.19 12.51
C PHE A 200 -6.66 -9.43 13.81
N ARG A 201 -7.70 -8.83 14.41
CA ARG A 201 -7.63 -8.05 15.66
C ARG A 201 -6.51 -7.01 15.63
N TYR A 202 -6.33 -6.33 14.51
CA TYR A 202 -5.28 -5.33 14.31
C TYR A 202 -3.86 -5.90 14.56
N ASN A 203 -3.62 -7.16 14.20
CA ASN A 203 -2.33 -7.83 14.40
C ASN A 203 -1.63 -8.13 13.05
N ALA A 204 -0.50 -7.47 12.80
CA ALA A 204 0.32 -7.72 11.62
C ALA A 204 0.98 -9.11 11.61
N GLU A 205 1.25 -9.71 12.78
CA GLU A 205 1.75 -11.08 12.90
C GLU A 205 0.72 -12.09 12.38
N ALA A 206 -0.56 -11.90 12.75
CA ALA A 206 -1.65 -12.78 12.30
C ALA A 206 -1.89 -12.67 10.79
N ILE A 207 -1.71 -11.47 10.22
CA ILE A 207 -1.76 -11.27 8.76
C ILE A 207 -0.57 -11.98 8.09
N ALA A 208 0.63 -11.94 8.69
CA ALA A 208 1.79 -12.66 8.18
C ALA A 208 1.54 -14.18 8.18
N ASP A 209 0.95 -14.72 9.25
CA ASP A 209 0.56 -16.13 9.33
C ASP A 209 -0.44 -16.52 8.24
N ALA A 210 -1.48 -15.71 8.02
CA ALA A 210 -2.48 -15.94 6.98
C ALA A 210 -1.86 -15.99 5.56
N LEU A 211 -0.82 -15.21 5.33
CA LEU A 211 -0.07 -15.17 4.07
C LEU A 211 1.03 -16.23 3.99
N CYS A 212 1.22 -17.06 5.04
CA CYS A 212 2.36 -17.96 5.18
C CYS A 212 3.71 -17.23 5.05
N GLY A 213 3.76 -15.99 5.55
CA GLY A 213 4.89 -15.07 5.45
C GLY A 213 5.59 -14.81 6.78
N GLN A 214 6.59 -13.95 6.71
CA GLN A 214 7.43 -13.50 7.81
C GLN A 214 7.25 -11.99 8.02
N LEU A 215 7.17 -11.57 9.28
CA LEU A 215 7.16 -10.16 9.65
C LEU A 215 8.61 -9.74 9.91
N PHE A 216 9.21 -8.90 9.08
CA PHE A 216 10.64 -8.52 9.25
C PHE A 216 10.84 -7.06 9.65
N ASP A 217 9.77 -6.26 9.62
CA ASP A 217 9.74 -4.91 10.18
C ASP A 217 8.36 -4.66 10.81
N ALA A 218 8.34 -4.16 12.04
CA ALA A 218 7.13 -3.74 12.72
C ALA A 218 7.21 -2.27 13.11
N LYS A 219 6.09 -1.57 12.95
CA LYS A 219 5.91 -0.18 13.41
C LYS A 219 4.86 -0.17 14.49
N ALA A 220 5.19 0.45 15.61
CA ALA A 220 4.29 0.58 16.74
C ALA A 220 4.39 1.95 17.39
N ARG A 221 3.42 2.26 18.24
CA ARG A 221 3.50 3.34 19.22
C ARG A 221 3.56 2.72 20.61
N PRO A 222 4.21 3.35 21.60
CA PRO A 222 4.03 2.92 22.99
C PRO A 222 2.55 2.96 23.36
N GLU A 223 2.14 2.09 24.26
CA GLU A 223 0.87 2.29 24.95
C GLU A 223 0.90 3.60 25.73
N THR A 224 -0.19 4.35 25.65
CA THR A 224 -0.30 5.63 26.36
C THR A 224 -0.52 5.36 27.83
N PHE A 225 0.55 5.44 28.60
CA PHE A 225 0.47 5.66 30.05
C PHE A 225 0.27 7.15 30.31
N GLU A 226 -0.34 7.52 31.44
CA GLU A 226 -0.59 8.91 31.84
C GLU A 226 0.65 9.80 31.61
N ASN A 227 0.43 11.09 31.34
CA ASN A 227 1.47 12.03 30.92
C ASN A 227 2.65 12.04 31.90
N ILE A 228 3.71 11.31 31.57
CA ILE A 228 4.98 11.37 32.27
C ILE A 228 5.51 12.80 32.10
N SER A 229 5.73 13.49 33.22
CA SER A 229 6.34 14.82 33.22
C SER A 229 7.79 14.78 32.72
N GLU A 230 8.32 15.92 32.27
CA GLU A 230 9.71 16.02 31.83
C GLU A 230 10.70 15.60 32.93
N ASP A 231 10.39 15.90 34.20
CA ASP A 231 11.23 15.54 35.34
C ASP A 231 11.20 14.03 35.62
N GLN A 232 10.05 13.38 35.50
CA GLN A 232 9.96 11.91 35.58
C GLN A 232 10.69 11.23 34.41
N ALA A 233 10.65 11.80 33.20
CA ALA A 233 11.40 11.30 32.07
C ALA A 233 12.92 11.41 32.29
N LYS A 234 13.41 12.49 32.90
CA LYS A 234 14.83 12.63 33.29
C LYS A 234 15.24 11.53 34.26
N ILE A 235 14.40 11.22 35.23
CA ILE A 235 14.67 10.15 36.19
C ILE A 235 14.81 8.78 35.50
N VAL A 236 13.98 8.46 34.50
CA VAL A 236 14.12 7.20 33.72
C VAL A 236 15.52 7.10 33.08
N VAL A 237 16.02 8.21 32.52
CA VAL A 237 17.36 8.28 31.93
C VAL A 237 18.45 8.13 32.98
N GLU A 238 18.29 8.75 34.16
CA GLU A 238 19.24 8.61 35.26
C GLU A 238 19.31 7.16 35.77
N ILE A 239 18.18 6.46 35.88
CA ILE A 239 18.13 5.04 36.23
C ILE A 239 18.89 4.18 35.19
N LEU A 240 18.69 4.43 33.89
CA LEU A 240 19.44 3.73 32.84
C LEU A 240 20.95 3.97 32.95
N ASN A 241 21.37 5.21 33.18
CA ASN A 241 22.79 5.55 33.36
C ASN A 241 23.39 4.88 34.60
N GLU A 242 22.63 4.77 35.69
CA GLU A 242 23.13 4.13 36.91
C GLU A 242 23.24 2.61 36.75
N LEU A 243 22.32 1.98 35.99
CA LEU A 243 22.44 0.59 35.59
C LEU A 243 23.71 0.35 34.73
N ASP A 244 24.02 1.25 33.79
CA ASP A 244 25.24 1.16 32.99
C ASP A 244 26.50 1.27 33.86
N LYS A 245 26.52 2.19 34.84
CA LYS A 245 27.64 2.31 35.80
C LYS A 245 27.78 1.05 36.65
N TYR A 246 26.68 0.47 37.09
CA TYR A 246 26.70 -0.79 37.83
C TYR A 246 27.28 -1.92 36.98
N LEU A 247 26.87 -2.06 35.71
CA LEU A 247 27.41 -3.07 34.81
C LEU A 247 28.91 -2.90 34.54
N ALA A 248 29.43 -1.66 34.65
CA ALA A 248 30.85 -1.37 34.47
C ALA A 248 31.68 -1.57 35.74
N ASN A 249 31.15 -1.21 36.91
CA ASN A 249 31.91 -1.10 38.17
C ASN A 249 31.49 -2.13 39.23
N GLU A 250 30.41 -2.87 39.02
CA GLU A 250 29.80 -3.86 39.93
C GLU A 250 29.43 -3.32 41.33
N ASP A 251 29.33 -2.00 41.50
CA ASP A 251 28.97 -1.35 42.76
C ASP A 251 27.45 -1.40 43.01
N PHE A 252 27.00 -2.46 43.68
CA PHE A 252 25.59 -2.65 44.02
C PHE A 252 25.08 -1.65 45.06
N ASP A 253 25.92 -1.23 46.01
CA ASP A 253 25.51 -0.32 47.09
C ASP A 253 25.21 1.09 46.55
N ALA A 254 26.01 1.56 45.58
CA ALA A 254 25.75 2.79 44.84
C ALA A 254 24.41 2.74 44.09
N LEU A 255 24.17 1.67 43.32
CA LEU A 255 22.92 1.48 42.57
C LEU A 255 21.71 1.45 43.51
N LYS A 256 21.80 0.68 44.62
CA LYS A 256 20.71 0.57 45.59
C LYS A 256 20.37 1.92 46.21
N THR A 257 21.38 2.67 46.65
CA THR A 257 21.20 3.99 47.27
C THR A 257 20.56 4.96 46.27
N PHE A 258 20.98 4.91 45.02
CA PHE A 258 20.40 5.73 43.95
C PHE A 258 18.92 5.40 43.72
N LEU A 259 18.56 4.11 43.56
CA LEU A 259 17.18 3.68 43.33
C LEU A 259 16.26 4.04 44.50
N GLU A 260 16.72 3.89 45.74
CA GLU A 260 15.98 4.29 46.94
C GLU A 260 15.72 5.81 46.96
N SER A 261 16.73 6.63 46.67
CA SER A 261 16.60 8.10 46.62
C SER A 261 15.70 8.59 45.48
N THR A 262 15.61 7.80 44.42
CA THR A 262 14.86 8.12 43.21
C THR A 262 13.37 7.81 43.37
N ARG A 263 13.04 6.80 44.19
CA ARG A 263 11.67 6.35 44.45
C ARG A 263 10.75 7.48 44.93
N GLU A 264 11.24 8.37 45.79
CA GLU A 264 10.47 9.51 46.31
C GLU A 264 10.17 10.56 45.24
N LYS A 265 11.05 10.70 44.24
CA LYS A 265 10.94 11.70 43.16
C LYS A 265 10.12 11.20 41.98
N PHE A 266 9.97 9.89 41.83
CA PHE A 266 9.34 9.26 40.67
C PHE A 266 7.81 9.31 40.71
N GLY A 267 7.23 9.36 41.91
CA GLY A 267 5.77 9.39 42.13
C GLY A 267 5.14 7.99 42.04
N GLU A 268 4.01 7.80 42.73
CA GLU A 268 3.37 6.47 42.88
C GLU A 268 2.87 5.88 41.55
N GLU A 269 2.38 6.72 40.62
CA GLU A 269 1.89 6.30 39.29
C GLU A 269 3.01 5.67 38.44
N CYS A 270 4.21 6.26 38.46
CA CYS A 270 5.37 5.71 37.75
C CYS A 270 5.89 4.43 38.42
N LEU A 271 5.77 4.30 39.75
CA LEU A 271 6.17 3.08 40.47
C LEU A 271 5.25 1.89 40.20
N ALA A 272 3.96 2.15 39.91
CA ALA A 272 3.01 1.12 39.51
C ALA A 272 3.18 0.68 38.05
N THR A 273 3.92 1.43 37.24
CA THR A 273 4.11 1.18 35.81
C THR A 273 5.40 0.38 35.57
N PRO A 274 5.37 -0.68 34.74
CA PRO A 274 6.59 -1.41 34.39
C PRO A 274 7.66 -0.48 33.79
N PHE A 275 8.91 -0.59 34.26
CA PHE A 275 9.98 0.32 33.83
C PHE A 275 10.17 0.38 32.30
N THR A 276 10.00 -0.75 31.61
CA THR A 276 10.01 -0.84 30.14
C THR A 276 8.98 0.08 29.49
N ALA A 277 7.76 0.13 30.03
CA ALA A 277 6.73 1.02 29.53
C ALA A 277 7.11 2.50 29.70
N LEU A 278 7.76 2.86 30.80
CA LEU A 278 8.26 4.22 31.05
C LEU A 278 9.35 4.63 30.05
N ILE A 279 10.28 3.72 29.73
CA ILE A 279 11.29 3.93 28.69
C ILE A 279 10.62 4.20 27.34
N LEU A 280 9.62 3.39 26.99
CA LEU A 280 8.95 3.49 25.70
C LEU A 280 8.09 4.75 25.59
N ASN A 281 7.44 5.20 26.67
CA ASN A 281 6.57 6.38 26.67
C ASN A 281 7.28 7.67 26.21
N GLY A 282 8.60 7.77 26.40
CA GLY A 282 9.42 8.86 25.85
C GLY A 282 9.53 8.88 24.31
N LEU A 283 8.99 7.87 23.61
CA LEU A 283 9.09 7.73 22.16
C LEU A 283 7.73 7.95 21.48
N ASN A 284 7.70 8.74 20.40
CA ASN A 284 6.46 8.89 19.62
C ASN A 284 6.17 7.64 18.74
N ARG A 285 7.22 6.98 18.24
CA ARG A 285 7.12 5.81 17.36
C ARG A 285 8.31 4.88 17.58
N ILE A 286 8.03 3.58 17.51
CA ILE A 286 9.04 2.51 17.62
C ILE A 286 9.03 1.73 16.31
N GLY A 287 10.20 1.65 15.67
CA GLY A 287 10.44 0.80 14.51
C GLY A 287 11.37 -0.34 14.90
N MET A 288 10.96 -1.58 14.60
CA MET A 288 11.75 -2.77 14.91
C MET A 288 11.93 -3.56 13.63
N GLY A 289 13.14 -3.50 13.09
CA GLY A 289 13.52 -4.19 11.86
C GLY A 289 14.56 -5.27 12.15
N VAL A 290 14.50 -6.35 11.39
CA VAL A 290 15.49 -7.44 11.43
C VAL A 290 16.02 -7.69 10.04
N ASN A 291 17.28 -8.14 9.97
CA ASN A 291 17.90 -8.46 8.69
C ASN A 291 17.76 -9.95 8.38
N GLY A 292 17.01 -10.29 7.34
CA GLY A 292 16.97 -11.64 6.75
C GLY A 292 16.34 -12.72 7.63
N ARG A 293 15.53 -12.35 8.64
CA ARG A 293 14.80 -13.31 9.50
C ARG A 293 13.45 -12.75 9.92
N ASP A 294 12.64 -13.60 10.54
CA ASP A 294 11.39 -13.18 11.17
C ASP A 294 11.68 -12.40 12.46
N LEU A 295 10.92 -11.33 12.69
CA LEU A 295 10.94 -10.52 13.90
C LEU A 295 10.27 -11.26 15.06
N ARG A 296 9.27 -12.09 14.75
CA ARG A 296 8.50 -12.85 15.73
C ARG A 296 9.39 -13.89 16.42
N GLY A 297 9.23 -14.04 17.73
CA GLY A 297 10.05 -14.96 18.53
C GLY A 297 11.44 -14.42 18.88
N LEU A 298 11.76 -13.16 18.56
CA LEU A 298 12.98 -12.53 19.03
C LEU A 298 12.79 -12.02 20.47
N PRO A 299 13.74 -12.33 21.40
CA PRO A 299 13.55 -12.02 22.82
C PRO A 299 13.21 -10.55 23.12
N LEU A 300 13.89 -9.62 22.47
CA LEU A 300 13.63 -8.19 22.67
C LEU A 300 12.26 -7.78 22.14
N TYR A 301 11.84 -8.32 20.99
CA TYR A 301 10.53 -8.04 20.41
C TYR A 301 9.42 -8.58 21.32
N ASP A 302 9.53 -9.83 21.75
CA ASP A 302 8.53 -10.47 22.61
C ASP A 302 8.44 -9.78 23.98
N TYR A 303 9.55 -9.23 24.48
CA TYR A 303 9.59 -8.47 25.74
C TYR A 303 8.90 -7.11 25.65
N ILE A 304 9.07 -6.36 24.55
CA ILE A 304 8.47 -5.03 24.40
C ILE A 304 7.05 -5.05 23.83
N ARG A 305 6.66 -6.14 23.14
CA ARG A 305 5.35 -6.30 22.50
C ARG A 305 4.15 -5.99 23.42
N PRO A 306 4.13 -6.36 24.72
CA PRO A 306 3.01 -6.06 25.60
C PRO A 306 2.82 -4.56 25.91
N PHE A 307 3.80 -3.71 25.63
CA PHE A 307 3.80 -2.28 25.99
C PHE A 307 3.66 -1.36 24.77
N ILE A 308 3.32 -1.92 23.60
CA ILE A 308 3.23 -1.18 22.34
C ILE A 308 1.93 -1.50 21.60
N GLN A 309 1.38 -0.51 20.92
CA GLN A 309 0.25 -0.62 20.00
C GLN A 309 0.75 -0.77 18.55
N PRO A 310 0.53 -1.92 17.90
CA PRO A 310 0.91 -2.13 16.50
C PRO A 310 0.24 -1.11 15.56
N GLN A 311 1.02 -0.55 14.64
CA GLN A 311 0.54 0.36 13.58
C GLN A 311 0.63 -0.27 12.19
N GLY A 312 1.44 -1.31 12.05
CA GLY A 312 1.67 -2.01 10.80
C GLY A 312 3.05 -2.66 10.76
N GLY A 313 3.44 -3.10 9.58
CA GLY A 313 4.73 -3.75 9.39
C GLY A 313 4.94 -4.18 7.95
N TYR A 314 6.14 -4.67 7.67
CA TYR A 314 6.49 -5.29 6.40
C TYR A 314 6.44 -6.80 6.53
N ILE A 315 5.67 -7.41 5.64
CA ILE A 315 5.47 -8.85 5.56
C ILE A 315 6.08 -9.31 4.24
N GLN A 316 6.97 -10.31 4.31
CA GLN A 316 7.47 -11.01 3.15
C GLN A 316 6.82 -12.38 3.08
N PHE A 317 6.24 -12.73 1.95
CA PHE A 317 5.58 -14.03 1.77
C PHE A 317 5.98 -14.68 0.45
N PRO A 318 6.04 -16.02 0.40
CA PRO A 318 6.33 -16.75 -0.82
C PRO A 318 5.06 -16.92 -1.67
N TYR A 319 5.20 -16.75 -2.98
CA TYR A 319 4.14 -17.05 -3.95
C TYR A 319 4.74 -17.66 -5.22
N SER A 320 4.06 -18.67 -5.78
CA SER A 320 4.50 -19.37 -6.99
C SER A 320 3.93 -18.68 -8.22
N GLU A 321 4.79 -18.07 -9.04
CA GLU A 321 4.43 -17.58 -10.37
C GLU A 321 5.02 -18.52 -11.42
N ASN A 322 4.18 -19.11 -12.27
CA ASN A 322 4.61 -20.03 -13.33
C ASN A 322 5.51 -21.16 -12.80
N ASN A 323 5.15 -21.71 -11.63
CA ASN A 323 5.92 -22.73 -10.90
C ASN A 323 7.29 -22.28 -10.37
N VAL A 324 7.58 -20.98 -10.37
CA VAL A 324 8.77 -20.40 -9.77
C VAL A 324 8.38 -19.67 -8.49
N MET A 325 8.93 -20.13 -7.36
CA MET A 325 8.74 -19.48 -6.08
C MET A 325 9.46 -18.14 -6.05
N LYS A 326 8.70 -17.07 -5.79
CA LYS A 326 9.21 -15.71 -5.60
C LYS A 326 8.76 -15.17 -4.25
N LEU A 327 9.55 -14.26 -3.68
CA LEU A 327 9.22 -13.56 -2.45
C LEU A 327 8.61 -12.20 -2.77
N TYR A 328 7.43 -11.95 -2.23
CA TYR A 328 6.74 -10.66 -2.33
C TYR A 328 6.75 -9.97 -0.99
N THR A 329 7.01 -8.67 -1.03
CA THR A 329 7.00 -7.82 0.16
C THR A 329 5.84 -6.85 0.09
N ILE A 330 5.03 -6.85 1.13
CA ILE A 330 3.98 -5.86 1.37
C ILE A 330 4.24 -5.10 2.66
N ARG A 331 3.73 -3.87 2.72
CA ARG A 331 3.59 -3.11 3.94
C ARG A 331 2.11 -3.04 4.29
N VAL A 332 1.76 -3.52 5.47
CA VAL A 332 0.40 -3.44 6.01
C VAL A 332 0.27 -2.17 6.84
N GLY A 333 -0.74 -1.36 6.56
CA GLY A 333 -1.16 -0.25 7.41
C GLY A 333 -2.39 -0.66 8.20
N LEU A 334 -2.25 -0.91 9.50
CA LEU A 334 -3.36 -1.36 10.35
C LEU A 334 -4.37 -0.24 10.57
N THR A 335 -3.90 0.99 10.80
CA THR A 335 -4.75 2.17 11.02
C THR A 335 -5.38 2.68 9.74
N THR A 336 -4.69 2.57 8.61
CA THR A 336 -5.21 2.98 7.30
C THR A 336 -6.02 1.88 6.61
N ASN A 337 -6.02 0.67 7.17
CA ASN A 337 -6.68 -0.52 6.64
C ASN A 337 -6.37 -0.71 5.13
N SER A 338 -5.08 -0.79 4.82
CA SER A 338 -4.56 -0.82 3.45
C SER A 338 -3.28 -1.64 3.33
N ILE A 339 -3.00 -2.14 2.12
CA ILE A 339 -1.77 -2.88 1.81
C ILE A 339 -0.98 -2.16 0.72
N GLN A 340 0.30 -1.92 0.95
CA GLN A 340 1.22 -1.35 -0.04
C GLN A 340 2.21 -2.40 -0.53
N PHE A 341 2.22 -2.66 -1.83
CA PHE A 341 3.20 -3.53 -2.45
C PHE A 341 4.55 -2.82 -2.63
N ILE A 342 5.60 -3.43 -2.08
CA ILE A 342 6.99 -2.99 -2.25
C ILE A 342 7.63 -3.72 -3.43
N THR A 343 7.38 -5.03 -3.52
CA THR A 343 7.65 -5.83 -4.73
C THR A 343 6.49 -5.62 -5.71
N PRO A 344 6.73 -5.40 -7.03
CA PRO A 344 5.65 -5.26 -8.00
C PRO A 344 4.72 -6.48 -7.97
N ALA A 345 3.42 -6.24 -7.81
CA ALA A 345 2.41 -7.30 -7.79
C ALA A 345 1.94 -7.67 -9.19
N THR A 346 1.60 -8.94 -9.37
CA THR A 346 0.77 -9.41 -10.49
C THR A 346 -0.65 -9.65 -10.02
N GLU A 347 -1.60 -9.76 -10.95
CA GLU A 347 -2.99 -10.10 -10.62
C GLU A 347 -3.09 -11.44 -9.85
N GLY A 348 -2.20 -12.39 -10.10
CA GLY A 348 -2.12 -13.64 -9.33
C GLY A 348 -1.80 -13.40 -7.85
N VAL A 349 -0.83 -12.53 -7.56
CA VAL A 349 -0.46 -12.14 -6.20
C VAL A 349 -1.60 -11.36 -5.52
N LEU A 350 -2.26 -10.47 -6.26
CA LEU A 350 -3.42 -9.73 -5.76
C LEU A 350 -4.56 -10.66 -5.38
N ARG A 351 -4.87 -11.63 -6.25
CA ARG A 351 -5.85 -12.69 -5.98
C ARG A 351 -5.46 -13.51 -4.74
N TYR A 352 -4.20 -13.92 -4.62
CA TYR A 352 -3.68 -14.61 -3.44
C TYR A 352 -3.93 -13.82 -2.15
N ILE A 353 -3.65 -12.51 -2.15
CA ILE A 353 -3.95 -11.66 -0.99
C ILE A 353 -5.45 -11.60 -0.71
N ARG A 354 -6.28 -11.36 -1.73
CA ARG A 354 -7.74 -11.32 -1.55
C ARG A 354 -8.27 -12.59 -0.90
N ASP A 355 -7.84 -13.75 -1.40
CA ASP A 355 -8.31 -15.04 -0.90
C ASP A 355 -7.79 -15.33 0.53
N ARG A 356 -6.52 -15.03 0.84
CA ARG A 356 -5.94 -15.26 2.17
C ARG A 356 -6.44 -14.29 3.24
N LEU A 357 -6.79 -13.08 2.85
CA LEU A 357 -7.34 -12.07 3.73
C LEU A 357 -8.87 -12.05 3.71
N GLN A 358 -9.51 -13.04 3.08
CA GLN A 358 -10.96 -13.21 3.03
C GLN A 358 -11.70 -11.93 2.62
N ILE A 359 -11.15 -11.25 1.61
CA ILE A 359 -11.73 -10.03 1.02
C ILE A 359 -12.94 -10.37 0.17
#